data_AF-A0A7S1CPK2-F1
#
_entry.id   AF-A0A7S1CPK2-F1
#
_cell.length_a   1.000
_cell.length_b   1.000
_cell.length_c   1.000
_cell.angle_alpha   90.00
_cell.angle_beta   90.00
_cell.angle_gamma   90.00
#
_symmetry.space_group_name_H-M   'P 1'
#
loop_
_entity.id
_entity.type
_entity.pdbx_description
1 polymer ?
#
loop_
_entity_poly.entity_id
_entity_poly.type
_entity_poly.pdbx_seq_one_letter_code
_entity_poly.pdbx_strand_id
1 'polypeptide(L)'
;GGGGEDRASKHHAPRASVLTSGTWDANVMRSEHPWLIKVYEPGCSKCLAFAADWRTVTAALGDDYRVGEVDGTAHPALADRLRVTRYPTLLLFPAGPKAEGKYHEFKLERTPAALAAWCERVAHADFTRLDSVPPDEWARDRIARLQGREFVPEDMPLTVVSAEDRDDWMHPVTAAEVFHGKRVVVFGLPGAFTAYCSSLHLPNFVSKAREIKAHGVEDILCLAVNDPYVLNAWGHQQGTGGALHFLSDDGTVARHIGLDIPLPGCSGPRCARFAAVVDHGVVTWLGIDSPLGSMGADAMDNSNAFALLRGLAELDGAGGGG
;
A
#
# COMPACT_ATOMS: atom_id res chain seq x y z
N GLY A 1 -19.46 -36.95 -34.56
CA GLY A 1 -19.85 -36.15 -33.38
C GLY A 1 -18.97 -36.54 -32.22
N GLY A 2 -18.60 -35.57 -31.39
CA GLY A 2 -17.95 -35.79 -30.09
C GLY A 2 -16.44 -35.52 -30.08
N GLY A 3 -16.07 -34.31 -29.65
CA GLY A 3 -14.67 -33.90 -29.43
C GLY A 3 -14.61 -32.48 -28.89
N GLY A 4 -15.36 -32.21 -27.82
CA GLY A 4 -15.60 -30.87 -27.25
C GLY A 4 -15.49 -30.78 -25.73
N GLU A 5 -14.83 -31.74 -25.09
CA GLU A 5 -14.31 -31.66 -23.71
C GLU A 5 -12.77 -31.70 -23.89
N ASP A 6 -11.90 -30.87 -23.32
CA ASP A 6 -11.99 -30.18 -22.05
C ASP A 6 -10.82 -29.14 -21.95
N ARG A 7 -10.92 -28.02 -22.67
CA ARG A 7 -9.98 -26.88 -22.47
C ARG A 7 -10.43 -25.97 -21.32
N ALA A 8 -11.71 -26.00 -20.96
CA ALA A 8 -12.28 -25.18 -19.90
C ALA A 8 -11.86 -25.62 -18.48
N SER A 9 -11.68 -26.93 -18.24
CA SER A 9 -11.31 -27.44 -16.91
C SER A 9 -9.89 -27.05 -16.45
N LYS A 10 -8.98 -26.78 -17.39
CA LYS A 10 -7.58 -26.42 -17.04
C LYS A 10 -7.46 -25.05 -16.38
N HIS A 11 -8.39 -24.13 -16.63
CA HIS A 11 -8.29 -22.76 -16.15
C HIS A 11 -8.95 -22.53 -14.78
N HIS A 12 -9.94 -23.33 -14.41
CA HIS A 12 -10.78 -23.11 -13.24
C HIS A 12 -10.23 -23.77 -11.98
N ALA A 13 -10.32 -23.06 -10.85
CA ALA A 13 -10.11 -23.64 -9.53
C ALA A 13 -11.38 -24.36 -9.03
N PRO A 14 -11.26 -25.49 -8.31
CA PRO A 14 -12.40 -26.30 -7.88
C PRO A 14 -13.41 -25.56 -6.98
N ARG A 15 -12.96 -24.50 -6.30
CA ARG A 15 -13.77 -23.70 -5.36
C ARG A 15 -14.10 -22.30 -5.87
N ALA A 16 -13.57 -21.92 -7.04
CA ALA A 16 -13.75 -20.57 -7.56
C ALA A 16 -15.07 -20.44 -8.32
N SER A 17 -15.83 -19.39 -8.00
CA SER A 17 -17.05 -19.04 -8.72
C SER A 17 -16.69 -18.43 -10.07
N VAL A 18 -17.32 -18.90 -11.15
CA VAL A 18 -17.24 -18.20 -12.44
C VAL A 18 -18.12 -16.96 -12.36
N LEU A 19 -17.51 -15.80 -12.54
CA LEU A 19 -18.16 -14.50 -12.45
C LEU A 19 -18.30 -13.89 -13.85
N THR A 20 -19.48 -13.35 -14.10
CA THR A 20 -19.84 -12.67 -15.34
C THR A 20 -20.24 -11.23 -15.05
N SER A 21 -20.36 -10.40 -16.08
CA SER A 21 -20.91 -9.05 -15.95
C SER A 21 -22.28 -9.03 -15.25
N GLY A 22 -23.12 -10.06 -15.44
CA GLY A 22 -24.46 -10.13 -14.84
C GLY A 22 -24.47 -10.57 -13.38
N THR A 23 -23.45 -11.32 -12.93
CA THR A 23 -23.38 -11.84 -11.55
C THR A 23 -22.44 -11.03 -10.65
N TRP A 24 -21.61 -10.16 -11.24
CA TRP A 24 -20.56 -9.42 -10.55
C TRP A 24 -21.08 -8.61 -9.36
N ASP A 25 -22.07 -7.73 -9.57
CA ASP A 25 -22.50 -6.82 -8.52
C ASP A 25 -23.20 -7.57 -7.37
N ALA A 26 -23.99 -8.58 -7.69
CA ALA A 26 -24.70 -9.39 -6.70
C ALA A 26 -23.73 -10.23 -5.84
N ASN A 27 -22.70 -10.81 -6.46
CA ASN A 27 -21.79 -11.71 -5.77
C ASN A 27 -20.64 -10.97 -5.09
N VAL A 28 -20.01 -10.02 -5.77
CA VAL A 28 -18.79 -9.35 -5.29
C VAL A 28 -19.14 -8.07 -4.57
N MET A 29 -19.79 -7.11 -5.26
CA MET A 29 -19.95 -5.74 -4.73
C MET A 29 -20.91 -5.66 -3.54
N ARG A 30 -21.90 -6.55 -3.47
CA ARG A 30 -22.86 -6.64 -2.35
C ARG A 30 -22.46 -7.65 -1.27
N SER A 31 -21.33 -8.32 -1.41
CA SER A 31 -20.85 -9.29 -0.42
C SER A 31 -20.09 -8.59 0.70
N GLU A 32 -20.35 -9.02 1.94
CA GLU A 32 -19.59 -8.61 3.12
C GLU A 32 -18.26 -9.38 3.25
N HIS A 33 -18.13 -10.54 2.61
CA HIS A 33 -16.88 -11.31 2.60
C HIS A 33 -15.80 -10.68 1.70
N PRO A 34 -14.51 -10.92 1.99
CA PRO A 34 -13.43 -10.60 1.07
C PRO A 34 -13.47 -11.52 -0.16
N TRP A 35 -13.15 -10.96 -1.33
CA TRP A 35 -13.14 -11.68 -2.61
C TRP A 35 -11.77 -11.63 -3.28
N LEU A 36 -11.14 -12.78 -3.47
CA LEU A 36 -9.97 -12.93 -4.34
C LEU A 36 -10.44 -13.29 -5.76
N ILE A 37 -10.19 -12.39 -6.70
CA ILE A 37 -10.62 -12.48 -8.09
C ILE A 37 -9.43 -12.67 -9.01
N LYS A 38 -9.47 -13.70 -9.87
CA LYS A 38 -8.56 -13.84 -11.00
C LYS A 38 -9.27 -13.46 -12.29
N VAL A 39 -8.86 -12.36 -12.91
CA VAL A 39 -9.26 -12.02 -14.28
C VAL A 39 -8.24 -12.65 -15.24
N TYR A 40 -8.72 -13.44 -16.20
CA TYR A 40 -7.88 -14.21 -17.12
C TYR A 40 -8.36 -14.08 -18.57
N GLU A 41 -7.54 -14.56 -19.49
CA GLU A 41 -7.87 -14.75 -20.90
C GLU A 41 -7.68 -16.23 -21.27
N PRO A 42 -8.65 -16.86 -21.96
CA PRO A 42 -8.51 -18.23 -22.45
C PRO A 42 -7.27 -18.38 -23.35
N GLY A 43 -6.47 -19.42 -23.11
CA GLY A 43 -5.28 -19.70 -23.93
C GLY A 43 -4.06 -18.80 -23.66
N CYS A 44 -4.14 -17.84 -22.73
CA CYS A 44 -2.98 -17.05 -22.32
C CYS A 44 -1.93 -17.94 -21.61
N SER A 45 -0.71 -17.98 -22.12
CA SER A 45 0.38 -18.82 -21.58
C SER A 45 0.68 -18.56 -20.11
N LYS A 46 0.65 -17.29 -19.67
CA LYS A 46 0.85 -16.92 -18.26
C LYS A 46 -0.31 -17.36 -17.37
N CYS A 47 -1.54 -17.34 -17.88
CA CYS A 47 -2.71 -17.84 -17.15
C CYS A 47 -2.64 -19.36 -17.00
N LEU A 48 -2.22 -20.07 -18.06
CA LEU A 48 -2.02 -21.53 -18.04
C LEU A 48 -0.92 -21.93 -17.06
N ALA A 49 0.22 -21.24 -17.07
CA ALA A 49 1.33 -21.50 -16.16
C ALA A 49 0.93 -21.33 -14.69
N PHE A 50 0.11 -20.31 -14.39
CA PHE A 50 -0.34 -20.02 -13.03
C PHE A 50 -1.52 -20.90 -12.55
N ALA A 51 -2.11 -21.72 -13.41
CA ALA A 51 -3.33 -22.46 -13.08
C ALA A 51 -3.15 -23.42 -11.89
N ALA A 52 -1.99 -24.08 -11.77
CA ALA A 52 -1.70 -24.98 -10.66
C ALA A 52 -1.60 -24.20 -9.33
N ASP A 53 -0.84 -23.12 -9.32
CA ASP A 53 -0.66 -22.27 -8.13
C ASP A 53 -1.97 -21.62 -7.69
N TRP A 54 -2.81 -21.23 -8.65
CA TRP A 54 -4.15 -20.73 -8.38
C TRP A 54 -5.04 -21.77 -7.70
N ARG A 55 -4.95 -23.05 -8.07
CA ARG A 55 -5.68 -24.11 -7.34
C ARG A 55 -5.13 -24.31 -5.94
N THR A 56 -3.81 -24.28 -5.79
CA THR A 56 -3.16 -24.43 -4.48
C THR A 56 -3.58 -23.32 -3.52
N VAL A 57 -3.52 -22.06 -3.95
CA VAL A 57 -3.88 -20.93 -3.08
C VAL A 57 -5.38 -20.96 -2.72
N THR A 58 -6.26 -21.22 -3.69
CA THR A 58 -7.70 -21.20 -3.46
C THR A 58 -8.20 -22.37 -2.61
N ALA A 59 -7.45 -23.48 -2.59
CA ALA A 59 -7.67 -24.58 -1.64
C ALA A 59 -7.14 -24.27 -0.24
N ALA A 60 -6.06 -23.47 -0.14
CA ALA A 60 -5.48 -23.06 1.14
C ALA A 60 -6.27 -21.92 1.82
N LEU A 61 -6.97 -21.09 1.04
CA LEU A 61 -7.84 -20.06 1.59
C LEU A 61 -9.04 -20.69 2.31
N GLY A 62 -9.19 -20.33 3.59
CA GLY A 62 -10.30 -20.77 4.42
C GLY A 62 -11.65 -20.19 3.98
N ASP A 63 -12.71 -20.61 4.66
CA ASP A 63 -14.10 -20.25 4.33
C ASP A 63 -14.42 -18.75 4.55
N ASP A 64 -13.49 -18.02 5.14
CA ASP A 64 -13.55 -16.56 5.29
C ASP A 64 -13.44 -15.84 3.95
N TYR A 65 -12.88 -16.49 2.92
CA TYR A 65 -12.71 -15.92 1.59
C TYR A 65 -13.78 -16.39 0.63
N ARG A 66 -14.08 -15.53 -0.34
CA ARG A 66 -14.71 -15.92 -1.60
C ARG A 66 -13.68 -15.82 -2.71
N VAL A 67 -13.79 -16.73 -3.66
CA VAL A 67 -12.86 -16.81 -4.79
C VAL A 67 -13.67 -16.74 -6.07
N GLY A 68 -13.24 -15.89 -6.99
CA GLY A 68 -13.88 -15.70 -8.28
C GLY A 68 -12.91 -15.75 -9.45
N GLU A 69 -13.42 -16.15 -10.61
CA GLU A 69 -12.71 -16.07 -11.87
C GLU A 69 -13.56 -15.32 -12.90
N VAL A 70 -12.94 -14.43 -13.65
CA VAL A 70 -13.59 -13.66 -14.73
C VAL A 70 -12.79 -13.89 -16.00
N ASP A 71 -13.46 -14.36 -17.06
CA ASP A 71 -12.91 -14.27 -18.41
C ASP A 71 -13.04 -12.83 -18.89
N GLY A 72 -11.92 -12.10 -18.90
CA GLY A 72 -11.89 -10.70 -19.30
C GLY A 72 -12.20 -10.49 -20.78
N THR A 73 -11.99 -11.51 -21.63
CA THR A 73 -12.32 -11.44 -23.06
C THR A 73 -13.80 -11.65 -23.34
N ALA A 74 -14.47 -12.48 -22.54
CA ALA A 74 -15.92 -12.65 -22.60
C ALA A 74 -16.68 -11.49 -21.93
N HIS A 75 -16.03 -10.76 -21.01
CA HIS A 75 -16.62 -9.66 -20.24
C HIS A 75 -15.81 -8.36 -20.33
N PRO A 76 -15.60 -7.76 -21.53
CA PRO A 76 -14.71 -6.63 -21.72
C PRO A 76 -15.11 -5.38 -20.92
N ALA A 77 -16.41 -5.07 -20.83
CA ALA A 77 -16.88 -3.93 -20.03
C ALA A 77 -16.57 -4.09 -18.52
N LEU A 78 -16.58 -5.33 -18.02
CA LEU A 78 -16.18 -5.61 -16.64
C LEU A 78 -14.65 -5.56 -16.48
N ALA A 79 -13.89 -6.05 -17.46
CA ALA A 79 -12.43 -5.93 -17.47
C ALA A 79 -11.97 -4.46 -17.46
N ASP A 80 -12.63 -3.59 -18.25
CA ASP A 80 -12.38 -2.15 -18.28
C ASP A 80 -12.72 -1.48 -16.95
N ARG A 81 -13.89 -1.82 -16.38
CA ARG A 81 -14.33 -1.37 -15.05
C ARG A 81 -13.31 -1.73 -13.96
N LEU A 82 -12.68 -2.90 -14.09
CA LEU A 82 -11.61 -3.40 -13.21
C LEU A 82 -10.21 -2.93 -13.60
N ARG A 83 -10.08 -2.04 -14.60
CA ARG A 83 -8.81 -1.47 -15.08
C ARG A 83 -7.79 -2.54 -15.45
N VAL A 84 -8.25 -3.65 -16.02
CA VAL A 84 -7.42 -4.80 -16.39
C VAL A 84 -6.60 -4.46 -17.63
N THR A 85 -5.28 -4.41 -17.48
CA THR A 85 -4.33 -4.09 -18.56
C THR A 85 -3.47 -5.28 -18.99
N ARG A 86 -3.54 -6.39 -18.25
CA ARG A 86 -2.77 -7.62 -18.51
C ARG A 86 -3.46 -8.86 -17.96
N TYR A 87 -3.04 -10.04 -18.41
CA TYR A 87 -3.54 -11.31 -17.90
C TYR A 87 -2.40 -12.23 -17.40
N PRO A 88 -2.66 -13.05 -16.36
CA PRO A 88 -3.78 -12.90 -15.42
C PRO A 88 -3.61 -11.64 -14.57
N THR A 89 -4.72 -11.06 -14.12
CA THR A 89 -4.78 -9.99 -13.11
C THR A 89 -5.45 -10.55 -11.86
N LEU A 90 -4.83 -10.32 -10.69
CA LEU A 90 -5.30 -10.84 -9.40
C LEU A 90 -5.72 -9.67 -8.53
N LEU A 91 -6.99 -9.62 -8.16
CA LEU A 91 -7.59 -8.53 -7.40
C LEU A 91 -8.15 -9.06 -6.10
N LEU A 92 -7.97 -8.33 -5.01
CA LEU A 92 -8.60 -8.59 -3.73
C LEU A 92 -9.54 -7.44 -3.38
N PHE A 93 -10.81 -7.77 -3.22
CA PHE A 93 -11.82 -6.88 -2.66
C PHE A 93 -11.89 -7.17 -1.16
N PRO A 94 -11.57 -6.21 -0.29
CA PRO A 94 -11.61 -6.40 1.17
C PRO A 94 -13.00 -6.77 1.70
N ALA A 95 -13.06 -7.28 2.93
CA ALA A 95 -14.33 -7.49 3.65
C ALA A 95 -15.07 -6.14 3.87
N GLY A 96 -16.38 -6.23 4.13
CA GLY A 96 -17.23 -5.07 4.39
C GLY A 96 -17.75 -4.37 3.11
N PRO A 97 -18.27 -3.13 3.26
CA PRO A 97 -18.83 -2.34 2.16
C PRO A 97 -17.81 -2.13 1.04
N LYS A 98 -18.18 -2.50 -0.19
CA LYS A 98 -17.33 -2.35 -1.38
C LYS A 98 -17.80 -1.19 -2.25
N ALA A 99 -16.83 -0.51 -2.85
CA ALA A 99 -17.07 0.58 -3.78
C ALA A 99 -16.24 0.41 -5.05
N GLU A 100 -16.71 1.04 -6.13
CA GLU A 100 -16.06 1.00 -7.44
C GLU A 100 -14.59 1.44 -7.34
N GLY A 101 -13.68 0.68 -7.95
CA GLY A 101 -12.24 0.98 -7.90
C GLY A 101 -11.56 0.76 -6.53
N LYS A 102 -12.28 0.27 -5.51
CA LYS A 102 -11.72 -0.05 -4.18
C LYS A 102 -11.39 -1.54 -4.07
N TYR A 103 -10.25 -1.90 -4.63
CA TYR A 103 -9.64 -3.24 -4.56
C TYR A 103 -8.12 -3.12 -4.61
N HIS A 104 -7.42 -4.18 -4.23
CA HIS A 104 -5.97 -4.26 -4.29
C HIS A 104 -5.55 -5.23 -5.39
N GLU A 105 -4.62 -4.84 -6.25
CA GLU A 105 -4.03 -5.74 -7.23
C GLU A 105 -2.77 -6.41 -6.66
N PHE A 106 -2.68 -7.73 -6.75
CA PHE A 106 -1.47 -8.47 -6.40
C PHE A 106 -0.39 -8.30 -7.48
N LYS A 107 0.70 -7.65 -7.11
CA LYS A 107 1.83 -7.31 -8.00
C LYS A 107 3.14 -8.01 -7.64
N LEU A 108 3.14 -8.88 -6.63
CA LEU A 108 4.32 -9.64 -6.20
C LEU A 108 4.53 -10.88 -7.09
N GLU A 109 5.61 -11.61 -6.80
CA GLU A 109 5.87 -12.92 -7.41
C GLU A 109 4.69 -13.86 -7.16
N ARG A 110 4.23 -14.53 -8.22
CA ARG A 110 3.00 -15.32 -8.24
C ARG A 110 3.23 -16.72 -7.71
N THR A 111 3.57 -16.83 -6.43
CA THR A 111 3.63 -18.10 -5.71
C THR A 111 2.39 -18.26 -4.82
N PRO A 112 1.94 -19.50 -4.55
CA PRO A 112 0.80 -19.74 -3.66
C PRO A 112 1.00 -19.13 -2.27
N ALA A 113 2.21 -19.27 -1.71
CA ALA A 113 2.53 -18.76 -0.37
C ALA A 113 2.48 -17.22 -0.31
N ALA A 114 3.07 -16.54 -1.30
CA ALA A 114 3.05 -15.08 -1.34
C ALA A 114 1.62 -14.54 -1.51
N LEU A 115 0.81 -15.20 -2.34
CA LEU A 115 -0.57 -14.79 -2.59
C LEU A 115 -1.48 -15.07 -1.38
N ALA A 116 -1.35 -16.22 -0.72
CA ALA A 116 -2.10 -16.53 0.51
C ALA A 116 -1.79 -15.51 1.61
N ALA A 117 -0.50 -15.26 1.88
CA ALA A 117 -0.08 -14.31 2.90
C ALA A 117 -0.51 -12.87 2.57
N TRP A 118 -0.51 -12.49 1.29
CA TRP A 118 -1.06 -11.20 0.87
C TRP A 118 -2.58 -11.12 1.06
N CYS A 119 -3.31 -12.20 0.75
CA CYS A 119 -4.75 -12.26 1.00
C CYS A 119 -5.05 -12.07 2.48
N GLU A 120 -4.39 -12.80 3.38
CA GLU A 120 -4.54 -12.66 4.83
C GLU A 120 -4.33 -11.22 5.30
N ARG A 121 -3.26 -10.58 4.82
CA ARG A 121 -2.95 -9.18 5.20
C ARG A 121 -3.96 -8.17 4.68
N VAL A 122 -4.50 -8.37 3.47
CA VAL A 122 -5.27 -7.33 2.76
C VAL A 122 -6.78 -7.56 2.87
N ALA A 123 -7.26 -8.80 2.98
CA ALA A 123 -8.68 -9.15 3.02
C ALA A 123 -9.33 -8.84 4.36
N HIS A 124 -8.58 -9.03 5.43
CA HIS A 124 -8.96 -8.69 6.80
C HIS A 124 -8.26 -7.42 7.27
N ALA A 125 -7.87 -6.56 6.32
CA ALA A 125 -7.49 -5.19 6.64
C ALA A 125 -8.72 -4.38 7.09
N ASP A 126 -9.45 -4.90 8.07
CA ASP A 126 -9.85 -4.12 9.23
C ASP A 126 -8.57 -3.73 9.95
N PHE A 127 -7.86 -2.74 9.42
CA PHE A 127 -6.61 -2.27 10.00
C PHE A 127 -6.80 -1.66 11.43
N THR A 128 -8.03 -1.64 11.96
CA THR A 128 -8.29 -1.41 13.38
C THR A 128 -7.78 -2.57 14.26
N ARG A 129 -7.52 -3.74 13.67
CA ARG A 129 -7.13 -5.00 14.35
C ARG A 129 -5.73 -5.52 13.99
N LEU A 130 -4.91 -4.73 13.30
CA LEU A 130 -3.46 -4.94 13.31
C LEU A 130 -2.98 -4.56 14.71
N ASP A 131 -2.94 -5.55 15.60
CA ASP A 131 -2.13 -5.48 16.80
C ASP A 131 -0.73 -5.05 16.34
N SER A 132 -0.28 -3.88 16.79
CA SER A 132 1.07 -3.40 16.47
C SER A 132 2.05 -4.46 16.94
N VAL A 133 2.66 -5.17 16.00
CA VAL A 133 3.72 -6.13 16.33
C VAL A 133 4.81 -5.32 17.01
N PRO A 134 5.19 -5.66 18.26
CA PRO A 134 6.18 -4.88 19.00
C PRO A 134 7.42 -4.66 18.11
N PRO A 135 7.91 -3.41 17.98
CA PRO A 135 9.05 -3.14 17.13
C PRO A 135 10.24 -3.99 17.58
N ASP A 136 10.95 -4.57 16.62
CA ASP A 136 12.14 -5.35 16.92
C ASP A 136 13.25 -4.45 17.50
N GLU A 137 14.39 -5.05 17.85
CA GLU A 137 15.51 -4.29 18.41
C GLU A 137 16.05 -3.22 17.46
N TRP A 138 16.03 -3.49 16.14
CA TRP A 138 16.47 -2.54 15.14
C TRP A 138 15.57 -1.30 15.15
N ALA A 139 14.25 -1.50 15.04
CA ALA A 139 13.26 -0.43 15.05
C ALA A 139 13.25 0.33 16.38
N ARG A 140 13.32 -0.38 17.53
CA ARG A 140 13.34 0.25 18.87
C ARG A 140 14.53 1.20 19.06
N ASP A 141 15.73 0.82 18.61
CA ASP A 141 16.91 1.68 18.70
C ASP A 141 16.73 2.98 17.90
N ARG A 142 16.11 2.93 16.71
CA ARG A 142 15.88 4.14 15.89
C ARG A 142 14.77 5.01 16.48
N ILE A 143 13.69 4.38 16.98
CA ILE A 143 12.63 5.09 17.71
C ILE A 143 13.22 5.85 18.89
N ALA A 144 14.06 5.21 19.70
CA ALA A 144 14.70 5.84 20.86
C ALA A 144 15.64 7.01 20.48
N ARG A 145 16.20 7.02 19.26
CA ARG A 145 17.10 8.07 18.79
C ARG A 145 16.36 9.28 18.19
N LEU A 146 15.26 9.04 17.49
CA LEU A 146 14.57 10.07 16.71
C LEU A 146 13.31 10.63 17.38
N GLN A 147 12.53 9.82 18.10
CA GLN A 147 11.33 10.31 18.76
C GLN A 147 11.70 11.30 19.88
N GLY A 148 11.03 12.46 19.89
CA GLY A 148 11.34 13.60 20.74
C GLY A 148 12.50 14.48 20.24
N ARG A 149 12.97 14.28 19.00
CA ARG A 149 13.99 15.12 18.33
C ARG A 149 13.41 15.83 17.11
N GLU A 150 14.11 16.85 16.64
CA GLU A 150 13.85 17.43 15.32
C GLU A 150 13.92 16.36 14.23
N PHE A 151 12.97 16.40 13.29
CA PHE A 151 12.94 15.46 12.16
C PHE A 151 14.14 15.68 11.24
N VAL A 152 14.42 16.93 10.89
CA VAL A 152 15.61 17.39 10.16
C VAL A 152 15.92 18.84 10.58
N PRO A 153 17.14 19.36 10.36
CA PRO A 153 17.47 20.75 10.64
C PRO A 153 16.54 21.71 9.88
N GLU A 154 16.12 22.80 10.52
CA GLU A 154 15.16 23.76 9.97
C GLU A 154 15.58 24.38 8.63
N ASP A 155 16.88 24.56 8.42
CA ASP A 155 17.46 25.14 7.20
C ASP A 155 17.73 24.10 6.09
N MET A 156 17.46 22.81 6.36
CA MET A 156 17.67 21.75 5.38
C MET A 156 16.80 22.00 4.13
N PRO A 157 17.40 22.07 2.92
CA PRO A 157 16.63 22.18 1.69
C PRO A 157 15.91 20.87 1.41
N LEU A 158 14.62 20.97 1.11
CA LEU A 158 13.70 19.89 0.77
C LEU A 158 13.07 20.15 -0.60
N THR A 159 12.59 19.08 -1.24
CA THR A 159 11.80 19.18 -2.47
C THR A 159 10.46 18.48 -2.26
N VAL A 160 9.39 19.27 -2.15
CA VAL A 160 8.01 18.76 -2.05
C VAL A 160 7.41 18.67 -3.45
N VAL A 161 6.74 17.55 -3.74
CA VAL A 161 6.10 17.27 -5.03
C VAL A 161 4.60 17.10 -4.85
N SER A 162 3.85 17.93 -5.59
CA SER A 162 2.39 17.92 -5.67
C SER A 162 1.97 17.25 -6.98
N ALA A 163 1.63 15.95 -6.92
CA ALA A 163 1.28 15.15 -8.09
C ALA A 163 -0.15 15.44 -8.60
N GLU A 164 -0.36 16.68 -9.03
CA GLU A 164 -1.58 17.23 -9.60
C GLU A 164 -1.30 17.74 -11.02
N ASP A 165 -2.33 17.84 -11.85
CA ASP A 165 -2.21 18.33 -13.24
C ASP A 165 -2.01 19.86 -13.27
N ARG A 166 -0.83 20.33 -12.81
CA ARG A 166 -0.42 21.73 -12.72
C ARG A 166 1.05 21.90 -13.08
N ASP A 167 1.44 23.06 -13.61
CA ASP A 167 2.82 23.31 -14.06
C ASP A 167 3.80 23.54 -12.90
N ASP A 168 3.31 23.96 -11.74
CA ASP A 168 4.08 24.22 -10.52
C ASP A 168 3.97 23.06 -9.52
N TRP A 169 4.18 21.83 -10.00
CA TRP A 169 4.09 20.59 -9.20
C TRP A 169 5.33 20.32 -8.32
N MET A 170 6.44 21.04 -8.52
CA MET A 170 7.71 20.86 -7.80
C MET A 170 8.03 22.11 -6.96
N HIS A 171 8.22 21.92 -5.67
CA HIS A 171 8.40 23.00 -4.69
C HIS A 171 9.71 22.83 -3.92
N PRO A 172 10.79 23.54 -4.31
CA PRO A 172 11.97 23.69 -3.47
C PRO A 172 11.61 24.53 -2.25
N VAL A 173 11.82 23.98 -1.05
CA VAL A 173 11.46 24.61 0.23
C VAL A 173 12.51 24.27 1.29
N THR A 174 12.43 24.89 2.45
CA THR A 174 13.18 24.52 3.66
C THR A 174 12.35 23.65 4.59
N ALA A 175 13.00 22.90 5.48
CA ALA A 175 12.30 22.15 6.52
C ALA A 175 11.44 23.06 7.42
N ALA A 176 11.91 24.28 7.73
CA ALA A 176 11.13 25.27 8.47
C ALA A 176 9.80 25.60 7.77
N GLU A 177 9.81 25.81 6.44
CA GLU A 177 8.58 26.09 5.68
C GLU A 177 7.60 24.91 5.71
N VAL A 178 8.13 23.67 5.81
CA VAL A 178 7.32 22.45 5.88
C VAL A 178 6.75 22.22 7.28
N PHE A 179 7.55 22.34 8.33
CA PHE A 179 7.21 21.84 9.67
C PHE A 179 6.95 22.93 10.73
N HIS A 180 7.49 24.14 10.59
CA HIS A 180 7.36 25.17 11.63
C HIS A 180 5.90 25.62 11.75
N GLY A 181 5.38 25.63 12.98
CA GLY A 181 4.00 26.05 13.25
C GLY A 181 2.94 25.01 12.85
N LYS A 182 3.33 23.82 12.39
CA LYS A 182 2.45 22.83 11.78
C LYS A 182 2.65 21.45 12.39
N ARG A 183 1.60 20.66 12.38
CA ARG A 183 1.62 19.22 12.60
C ARG A 183 1.56 18.52 11.24
N VAL A 184 2.64 17.85 10.89
CA VAL A 184 2.79 17.17 9.60
C VAL A 184 2.97 15.69 9.84
N VAL A 185 2.30 14.87 9.05
CA VAL A 185 2.55 13.43 9.02
C VAL A 185 3.57 13.14 7.94
N VAL A 186 4.61 12.37 8.27
CA VAL A 186 5.58 11.89 7.29
C VAL A 186 5.61 10.37 7.33
N PHE A 187 5.42 9.72 6.18
CA PHE A 187 5.65 8.29 6.06
C PHE A 187 6.68 8.00 4.98
N GLY A 188 7.65 7.14 5.31
CA GLY A 188 8.74 6.76 4.43
C GLY A 188 8.53 5.40 3.81
N LEU A 189 9.03 5.21 2.59
CA LEU A 189 9.02 3.91 1.93
C LEU A 189 10.25 3.68 1.05
N PRO A 190 10.60 2.41 0.74
CA PRO A 190 11.80 2.08 -0.04
C PRO A 190 11.86 2.69 -1.44
N GLY A 191 10.72 2.96 -2.08
CA GLY A 191 10.74 3.68 -3.36
C GLY A 191 9.46 3.56 -4.18
N ALA A 192 9.31 4.52 -5.08
CA ALA A 192 8.24 4.56 -6.08
C ALA A 192 8.22 3.30 -6.96
N PHE A 193 7.04 2.93 -7.46
CA PHE A 193 6.79 1.75 -8.32
C PHE A 193 7.15 0.37 -7.74
N THR A 194 7.69 0.29 -6.51
CA THR A 194 7.94 -0.99 -5.86
C THR A 194 6.63 -1.63 -5.38
N ALA A 195 6.55 -2.96 -5.44
CA ALA A 195 5.28 -3.69 -5.37
C ALA A 195 4.49 -3.40 -4.09
N TYR A 196 5.12 -3.51 -2.92
CA TYR A 196 4.45 -3.29 -1.63
C TYR A 196 4.07 -1.82 -1.42
N CYS A 197 4.98 -0.89 -1.73
CA CYS A 197 4.75 0.55 -1.63
C CYS A 197 3.56 1.00 -2.46
N SER A 198 3.44 0.46 -3.69
CA SER A 198 2.44 0.83 -4.68
C SER A 198 1.10 0.09 -4.55
N SER A 199 1.03 -0.99 -3.75
CA SER A 199 -0.19 -1.79 -3.59
C SER A 199 -0.81 -1.64 -2.20
N LEU A 200 -0.02 -1.27 -1.20
CA LEU A 200 -0.47 -1.20 0.19
C LEU A 200 -0.07 0.09 0.89
N HIS A 201 1.23 0.43 0.99
CA HIS A 201 1.67 1.53 1.87
C HIS A 201 1.09 2.89 1.47
N LEU A 202 1.36 3.37 0.26
CA LEU A 202 0.82 4.65 -0.21
C LEU A 202 -0.73 4.66 -0.27
N PRO A 203 -1.41 3.66 -0.87
CA PRO A 203 -2.88 3.64 -0.90
C PRO A 203 -3.54 3.68 0.49
N ASN A 204 -2.90 3.10 1.51
CA ASN A 204 -3.40 3.11 2.87
C ASN A 204 -3.50 4.55 3.42
N PHE A 205 -2.45 5.36 3.24
CA PHE A 205 -2.46 6.78 3.61
C PHE A 205 -3.42 7.61 2.76
N VAL A 206 -3.49 7.39 1.44
CA VAL A 206 -4.46 8.08 0.57
C VAL A 206 -5.89 7.83 1.06
N SER A 207 -6.22 6.59 1.43
CA SER A 207 -7.57 6.23 1.90
C SER A 207 -7.92 6.86 3.26
N LYS A 208 -6.93 7.17 4.08
CA LYS A 208 -7.06 7.71 5.44
C LYS A 208 -6.73 9.19 5.56
N ALA A 209 -6.34 9.84 4.47
CA ALA A 209 -5.88 11.22 4.48
C ALA A 209 -6.88 12.19 5.15
N ARG A 210 -8.18 12.05 4.87
CA ARG A 210 -9.20 12.89 5.50
C ARG A 210 -9.32 12.67 7.02
N GLU A 211 -9.19 11.43 7.47
CA GLU A 211 -9.25 11.07 8.89
C GLU A 211 -8.00 11.58 9.61
N ILE A 212 -6.82 11.39 9.01
CA ILE A 212 -5.54 11.93 9.52
C ILE A 212 -5.61 13.45 9.65
N LYS A 213 -6.07 14.16 8.59
CA LYS A 213 -6.22 15.62 8.60
C LYS A 213 -7.22 16.11 9.65
N ALA A 214 -8.18 15.28 10.09
CA ALA A 214 -9.12 15.64 11.14
C ALA A 214 -8.47 15.76 12.54
N HIS A 215 -7.27 15.20 12.73
CA HIS A 215 -6.44 15.34 13.94
C HIS A 215 -5.58 16.63 13.95
N GLY A 216 -5.96 17.64 13.17
CA GLY A 216 -5.20 18.88 13.03
C GLY A 216 -3.87 18.70 12.30
N VAL A 217 -3.78 17.71 11.42
CA VAL A 217 -2.60 17.50 10.56
C VAL A 217 -2.75 18.39 9.32
N GLU A 218 -1.84 19.33 9.11
CA GLU A 218 -1.87 20.25 7.97
C GLU A 218 -1.50 19.57 6.66
N ASP A 219 -0.51 18.68 6.69
CA ASP A 219 -0.04 17.97 5.50
C ASP A 219 0.43 16.55 5.78
N ILE A 220 0.38 15.72 4.74
CA ILE A 220 0.84 14.32 4.76
C ILE A 220 1.90 14.19 3.67
N LEU A 221 3.12 13.79 4.05
CA LEU A 221 4.27 13.67 3.15
C LEU A 221 4.70 12.21 3.00
N CYS A 222 4.75 11.74 1.76
CA CYS A 222 5.35 10.46 1.39
C CYS A 222 6.84 10.66 1.06
N LEU A 223 7.73 10.29 1.98
CA LEU A 223 9.19 10.33 1.77
C LEU A 223 9.66 9.10 0.99
N ALA A 224 10.41 9.34 -0.09
CA ALA A 224 11.09 8.29 -0.82
C ALA A 224 12.38 8.80 -1.44
N VAL A 225 13.42 7.94 -1.44
CA VAL A 225 14.71 8.22 -2.08
C VAL A 225 14.56 8.07 -3.60
N ASN A 226 13.88 9.02 -4.22
CA ASN A 226 13.61 9.11 -5.65
C ASN A 226 13.64 10.59 -6.05
N ASP A 227 14.03 10.87 -7.29
CA ASP A 227 13.97 12.21 -7.85
C ASP A 227 12.51 12.70 -8.00
N PRO A 228 12.28 14.02 -8.07
CA PRO A 228 10.94 14.58 -8.03
C PRO A 228 10.11 14.21 -9.27
N TYR A 229 10.74 13.97 -10.42
CA TYR A 229 10.02 13.58 -11.66
C TYR A 229 9.43 12.17 -11.54
N VAL A 230 10.20 11.24 -10.98
CA VAL A 230 9.72 9.89 -10.68
C VAL A 230 8.56 9.92 -9.70
N LEU A 231 8.65 10.73 -8.65
CA LEU A 231 7.57 10.84 -7.66
C LEU A 231 6.32 11.50 -8.22
N ASN A 232 6.47 12.50 -9.09
CA ASN A 232 5.34 13.12 -9.78
C ASN A 232 4.60 12.08 -10.66
N ALA A 233 5.33 11.41 -11.55
CA ALA A 233 4.75 10.40 -12.43
C ALA A 233 4.09 9.24 -11.65
N TRP A 234 4.72 8.80 -10.55
CA TRP A 234 4.16 7.77 -9.69
C TRP A 234 2.89 8.25 -8.97
N GLY A 235 2.88 9.47 -8.44
CA GLY A 235 1.71 10.05 -7.79
C GLY A 235 0.49 10.14 -8.71
N HIS A 236 0.68 10.56 -9.96
CA HIS A 236 -0.39 10.53 -10.98
C HIS A 236 -0.90 9.11 -11.25
N GLN A 237 0.01 8.14 -11.39
CA GLN A 237 -0.37 6.74 -11.59
C GLN A 237 -1.18 6.18 -10.40
N GLN A 238 -0.84 6.60 -9.19
CA GLN A 238 -1.49 6.17 -7.95
C GLN A 238 -2.80 6.91 -7.69
N GLY A 239 -3.03 8.03 -8.38
CA GLY A 239 -4.25 8.84 -8.24
C GLY A 239 -4.38 9.44 -6.84
N THR A 240 -3.28 10.00 -6.30
CA THR A 240 -3.29 10.59 -4.94
C THR A 240 -4.21 11.80 -4.81
N GLY A 241 -4.47 12.53 -5.89
CA GLY A 241 -5.55 13.53 -6.00
C GLY A 241 -5.50 14.62 -4.91
N GLY A 242 -4.30 15.08 -4.55
CA GLY A 242 -4.08 16.09 -3.50
C GLY A 242 -4.32 15.60 -2.06
N ALA A 243 -4.58 14.31 -1.86
CA ALA A 243 -4.76 13.74 -0.52
C ALA A 243 -3.50 13.91 0.35
N LEU A 244 -2.32 13.86 -0.29
CA LEU A 244 -0.98 13.97 0.29
C LEU A 244 0.01 14.48 -0.77
N HIS A 245 1.18 14.93 -0.32
CA HIS A 245 2.32 15.30 -1.18
C HIS A 245 3.48 14.31 -1.01
N PHE A 246 4.49 14.40 -1.87
CA PHE A 246 5.71 13.59 -1.78
C PHE A 246 6.89 14.44 -1.34
N LEU A 247 7.77 13.86 -0.52
CA LEU A 247 9.06 14.44 -0.19
C LEU A 247 10.13 13.68 -1.00
N SER A 248 10.66 14.36 -2.02
CA SER A 248 11.77 13.83 -2.82
C SER A 248 13.07 13.92 -2.03
N ASP A 249 13.81 12.82 -2.02
CA ASP A 249 15.06 12.70 -1.29
C ASP A 249 16.15 12.08 -2.17
N ASP A 250 17.36 12.62 -2.08
CA ASP A 250 18.58 12.05 -2.67
C ASP A 250 19.31 11.10 -1.68
N GLY A 251 18.67 10.84 -0.54
CA GLY A 251 19.14 10.05 0.59
C GLY A 251 19.69 10.90 1.73
N THR A 252 19.70 12.23 1.60
CA THR A 252 20.12 13.13 2.68
C THR A 252 19.17 13.04 3.86
N VAL A 253 17.85 13.12 3.62
CA VAL A 253 16.84 13.03 4.68
C VAL A 253 16.88 11.63 5.31
N ALA A 254 16.82 10.58 4.50
CA ALA A 254 16.82 9.20 4.99
C ALA A 254 18.04 8.87 5.88
N ARG A 255 19.24 9.35 5.51
CA ARG A 255 20.46 9.19 6.33
C ARG A 255 20.42 10.02 7.60
N HIS A 256 19.95 11.27 7.52
CA HIS A 256 19.88 12.16 8.68
C HIS A 256 19.02 11.54 9.80
N ILE A 257 17.87 10.99 9.44
CA ILE A 257 16.95 10.34 10.39
C ILE A 257 17.35 8.91 10.76
N GLY A 258 18.46 8.40 10.21
CA GLY A 258 18.97 7.05 10.49
C GLY A 258 18.10 5.91 9.96
N LEU A 259 17.30 6.18 8.92
CA LEU A 259 16.38 5.22 8.29
C LEU A 259 16.80 4.89 6.85
N ASP A 260 18.07 5.12 6.50
CA ASP A 260 18.63 4.64 5.25
C ASP A 260 18.95 3.14 5.32
N ILE A 261 18.52 2.39 4.30
CA ILE A 261 18.69 0.94 4.23
C ILE A 261 19.20 0.53 2.83
N PRO A 262 20.01 -0.53 2.72
CA PRO A 262 20.30 -1.11 1.42
C PRO A 262 19.06 -1.81 0.88
N LEU A 263 18.80 -1.69 -0.43
CA LEU A 263 17.79 -2.49 -1.12
C LEU A 263 18.46 -3.26 -2.26
N PRO A 264 18.52 -4.60 -2.21
CA PRO A 264 19.13 -5.39 -3.28
C PRO A 264 18.56 -5.04 -4.66
N GLY A 265 19.45 -4.86 -5.64
CA GLY A 265 19.08 -4.48 -7.01
C GLY A 265 18.88 -2.98 -7.24
N CYS A 266 18.98 -2.13 -6.21
CA CYS A 266 19.02 -0.68 -6.34
C CYS A 266 20.44 -0.14 -6.11
N SER A 267 20.81 0.91 -6.84
CA SER A 267 21.99 1.70 -6.54
C SER A 267 21.70 2.71 -5.44
N GLY A 268 22.56 2.79 -4.42
CA GLY A 268 22.41 3.73 -3.30
C GLY A 268 21.42 3.25 -2.23
N PRO A 269 21.36 3.97 -1.10
CA PRO A 269 20.42 3.64 -0.03
C PRO A 269 18.97 3.97 -0.43
N ARG A 270 18.04 3.32 0.23
CA ARG A 270 16.60 3.60 0.22
C ARG A 270 16.14 3.99 1.61
N CYS A 271 14.89 4.45 1.73
CA CYS A 271 14.29 4.74 3.04
C CYS A 271 13.59 3.49 3.59
N ALA A 272 13.78 3.18 4.87
CA ALA A 272 12.99 2.17 5.57
C ALA A 272 11.51 2.58 5.61
N ARG A 273 10.62 1.60 5.85
CA ARG A 273 9.21 1.91 6.05
C ARG A 273 9.03 2.49 7.45
N PHE A 274 8.49 3.70 7.53
CA PHE A 274 8.13 4.34 8.80
C PHE A 274 6.93 5.25 8.62
N ALA A 275 6.28 5.61 9.72
CA ALA A 275 5.29 6.67 9.80
C ALA A 275 5.58 7.51 11.04
N ALA A 276 5.47 8.82 10.93
CA ALA A 276 5.80 9.78 11.96
C ALA A 276 4.75 10.88 12.05
N VAL A 277 4.47 11.32 13.27
CA VAL A 277 3.83 12.63 13.53
C VAL A 277 4.96 13.59 13.87
N VAL A 278 5.07 14.67 13.10
CA VAL A 278 6.06 15.73 13.29
C VAL A 278 5.31 16.99 13.70
N ASP A 279 5.41 17.37 14.96
CA ASP A 279 4.74 18.54 15.53
C ASP A 279 5.77 19.67 15.74
N HIS A 280 5.59 20.78 15.03
CA HIS A 280 6.52 21.92 15.04
C HIS A 280 7.98 21.50 14.78
N GLY A 281 8.20 20.60 13.81
CA GLY A 281 9.52 20.08 13.47
C GLY A 281 10.01 18.91 14.35
N VAL A 282 9.34 18.60 15.46
CA VAL A 282 9.74 17.54 16.39
C VAL A 282 8.93 16.27 16.16
N VAL A 283 9.59 15.11 16.08
CA VAL A 283 8.94 13.80 15.95
C VAL A 283 8.27 13.42 17.27
N THR A 284 6.94 13.55 17.37
CA THR A 284 6.18 13.26 18.59
C THR A 284 5.74 11.81 18.69
N TRP A 285 5.56 11.15 17.55
CA TRP A 285 5.27 9.72 17.45
C TRP A 285 5.99 9.12 16.25
N LEU A 286 6.53 7.91 16.41
CA LEU A 286 7.25 7.19 15.36
C LEU A 286 6.95 5.69 15.38
N GLY A 287 6.39 5.19 14.28
CA GLY A 287 6.25 3.77 13.98
C GLY A 287 7.20 3.34 12.87
N ILE A 288 7.97 2.26 13.08
CA ILE A 288 8.97 1.77 12.13
C ILE A 288 8.73 0.27 11.90
N ASP A 289 8.73 -0.14 10.62
CA ASP A 289 8.81 -1.56 10.26
C ASP A 289 10.24 -1.95 9.94
N SER A 290 10.63 -3.14 10.39
CA SER A 290 11.97 -3.67 10.19
C SER A 290 12.31 -3.81 8.71
N PRO A 291 13.55 -3.49 8.31
CA PRO A 291 14.00 -3.73 6.96
C PRO A 291 14.00 -5.23 6.65
N LEU A 292 13.69 -5.56 5.39
CA LEU A 292 13.61 -6.92 4.87
C LEU A 292 14.87 -7.74 5.23
N GLY A 293 14.73 -8.72 6.13
CA GLY A 293 15.84 -9.60 6.52
C GLY A 293 15.61 -10.50 7.75
N SER A 294 14.67 -10.18 8.64
CA SER A 294 14.28 -11.04 9.77
C SER A 294 12.99 -11.81 9.45
N MET A 295 13.13 -13.07 9.05
CA MET A 295 12.04 -14.06 8.89
C MET A 295 10.71 -13.53 8.30
N GLY A 296 10.62 -13.40 6.98
CA GLY A 296 9.33 -13.39 6.27
C GLY A 296 8.45 -12.12 6.38
N ALA A 297 8.90 -11.06 7.04
CA ALA A 297 8.10 -9.84 7.23
C ALA A 297 8.41 -8.75 6.19
N ASP A 298 7.77 -8.83 5.03
CA ASP A 298 7.42 -7.63 4.23
C ASP A 298 6.13 -7.05 4.85
N ALA A 299 6.16 -6.83 6.17
CA ALA A 299 5.03 -6.43 6.98
C ALA A 299 5.03 -4.91 7.20
N MET A 300 3.84 -4.34 7.35
CA MET A 300 3.62 -2.91 7.58
C MET A 300 2.74 -2.79 8.81
N ASP A 301 3.25 -3.29 9.93
CA ASP A 301 2.50 -3.46 11.17
C ASP A 301 2.57 -2.17 11.99
N ASN A 302 3.69 -1.47 11.91
CA ASN A 302 3.99 -0.28 12.70
C ASN A 302 3.97 1.03 11.89
N SER A 303 4.19 0.98 10.58
CA SER A 303 4.18 2.18 9.71
C SER A 303 2.91 2.39 8.89
N ASN A 304 1.87 1.59 9.10
CA ASN A 304 0.58 1.83 8.41
C ASN A 304 -0.17 3.04 8.98
N ALA A 305 -1.06 3.62 8.19
CA ALA A 305 -1.89 4.78 8.55
C ALA A 305 -2.79 4.53 9.76
N PHE A 306 -3.12 3.28 10.10
CA PHE A 306 -3.97 2.98 11.26
C PHE A 306 -3.16 2.96 12.56
N ALA A 307 -1.93 2.44 12.53
CA ALA A 307 -0.98 2.59 13.61
C ALA A 307 -0.72 4.08 13.88
N LEU A 308 -0.54 4.87 12.82
CA LEU A 308 -0.45 6.33 12.92
C LEU A 308 -1.70 6.96 13.53
N LEU A 309 -2.91 6.60 13.08
CA LEU A 309 -4.16 7.15 13.62
C LEU A 309 -4.34 6.84 15.11
N ARG A 310 -3.91 5.65 15.57
CA ARG A 310 -3.86 5.35 17.01
C ARG A 310 -2.88 6.27 17.74
N GLY A 311 -1.68 6.46 17.19
CA GLY A 311 -0.70 7.40 17.73
C GLY A 311 -1.22 8.83 17.82
N LEU A 312 -1.91 9.32 16.78
CA LEU A 312 -2.57 10.62 16.77
C LEU A 312 -3.65 10.72 17.86
N ALA A 313 -4.49 9.71 18.01
CA ALA A 313 -5.52 9.68 19.04
C ALA A 313 -4.93 9.70 20.47
N GLU A 314 -3.81 9.00 20.70
CA GLU A 314 -3.08 9.04 21.97
C GLU A 314 -2.49 10.43 22.27
N LEU A 315 -1.88 11.07 21.26
CA LEU A 315 -1.33 12.42 21.37
C LEU A 315 -2.41 13.46 21.69
N ASP A 316 -3.55 13.39 21.00
CA ASP A 316 -4.67 14.31 21.22
C ASP A 316 -5.31 14.11 22.60
N GLY A 317 -5.40 12.86 23.06
CA GLY A 317 -5.87 12.52 24.40
C GLY A 317 -4.94 13.01 25.51
N ALA A 318 -3.63 13.02 25.29
CA ALA A 318 -2.64 13.52 26.25
C ALA A 318 -2.66 15.05 26.38
N GLY A 319 -3.05 15.77 25.32
CA GLY A 319 -3.11 17.25 25.31
C GLY A 319 -4.36 17.86 25.94
N GLY A 320 -5.45 17.10 26.09
CA GLY A 320 -6.74 17.58 26.62
C GLY A 320 -6.89 17.59 28.14
N GLY A 321 -5.83 17.25 28.89
CA GLY A 321 -5.85 17.12 30.36
C GLY A 321 -5.17 18.24 31.14
N GLY A 322 -4.79 19.36 30.50
CA GLY A 322 -4.10 20.50 31.10
C GLY A 322 -5.00 21.68 31.43
#